data_AF-A0A5C5CU34-F1
#
_entry.id   AF-A0A5C5CU34-F1
#
_cell.length_a   1.000
_cell.length_b   1.000
_cell.length_c   1.000
_cell.angle_alpha   90.00
_cell.angle_beta   90.00
_cell.angle_gamma   90.00
#
_symmetry.space_group_name_H-M   'P 1'
#
loop_
_entity.id
_entity.type
_entity.pdbx_description
1 polymer ?
#
loop_
_entity_poly.entity_id
_entity_poly.type
_entity_poly.pdbx_seq_one_letter_code
_entity_poly.pdbx_strand_id
1 'polypeptide(L)'
;MGKAEPSKLPRGVTVRIHRQGETINITFTFKGVKCREPLSNLDVSTKNLKYAERILGEIHNKIERGMFNYSEYFPRSSRLKLFGNAAAGKTVQNYLDEYLIICETRKLSPSTIGGYKKCRSALSLLHKLPASELTPAALKTWIQEQSTTLKTIRNQLSFLRSALDEAVTDGILQLNPVSLVTASRYQSDKTTSESEYIVDPLSPAETSALLTATVYKQWENLFAFAIHTGMRSSELCALRWRDIDFIGKTAHVQNASVVGVIKGTKTKAGTRKVELDAEAMAALAEQKPFTFLKDDTIFEDPKTNKPWASADAIRKKAWVPALKKAGIRYRNPYQTRHTFATRHISQGANLFWLAGQMGHKGPEMLFRHYGSYLKEYDGNTEKRPKQVSGGT
;
A
#
# COMPACT_ATOMS: atom_id res chain seq x y z
N MET A 1 77.76 -10.89 18.93
CA MET A 1 76.48 -11.25 18.27
C MET A 1 75.50 -10.11 18.50
N GLY A 2 75.38 -9.18 17.54
CA GLY A 2 74.44 -8.06 17.63
C GLY A 2 73.02 -8.53 17.31
N LYS A 3 72.08 -8.38 18.25
CA LYS A 3 70.65 -8.56 17.97
C LYS A 3 70.18 -7.35 17.17
N ALA A 4 69.80 -7.57 15.91
CA ALA A 4 69.20 -6.54 15.06
C ALA A 4 67.87 -6.06 15.67
N GLU A 5 67.68 -4.74 15.77
CA GLU A 5 66.41 -4.14 16.15
C GLU A 5 65.29 -4.52 15.16
N PRO A 6 64.07 -4.80 15.63
CA PRO A 6 62.96 -5.12 14.73
C PRO A 6 62.58 -3.87 13.91
N SER A 7 62.81 -3.97 12.59
CA SER A 7 62.36 -3.02 11.57
C SER A 7 60.91 -2.57 11.82
N LYS A 8 60.72 -1.25 11.96
CA LYS A 8 59.41 -0.63 12.22
C LYS A 8 58.46 -0.91 11.04
N LEU A 9 57.36 -1.60 11.30
CA LEU A 9 56.37 -1.96 10.29
C LEU A 9 55.68 -0.70 9.71
N PRO A 10 55.32 -0.70 8.41
CA PRO A 10 54.55 0.38 7.78
C PRO A 10 53.21 0.65 8.47
N ARG A 11 52.75 1.91 8.47
CA ARG A 11 51.46 2.28 9.09
C ARG A 11 50.31 1.54 8.43
N GLY A 12 49.49 0.87 9.24
CA GLY A 12 48.35 0.08 8.77
C GLY A 12 48.69 -1.36 8.35
N VAL A 13 49.97 -1.75 8.31
CA VAL A 13 50.43 -3.13 8.09
C VAL A 13 50.83 -3.74 9.44
N THR A 14 50.28 -4.91 9.79
CA THR A 14 50.63 -5.62 11.03
C THR A 14 50.82 -7.10 10.77
N VAL A 15 51.81 -7.72 11.42
CA VAL A 15 51.98 -9.17 11.39
C VAL A 15 51.18 -9.80 12.54
N ARG A 16 50.38 -10.83 12.24
CA ARG A 16 49.63 -11.61 13.23
C ARG A 16 50.23 -13.00 13.31
N ILE A 17 50.61 -13.40 14.52
CA ILE A 17 51.18 -14.71 14.81
C ILE A 17 50.04 -15.65 15.24
N HIS A 18 50.02 -16.86 14.67
CA HIS A 18 49.07 -17.93 14.96
C HIS A 18 49.82 -19.21 15.32
N ARG A 19 49.14 -20.20 15.92
CA ARG A 19 49.75 -21.50 16.27
C ARG A 19 50.35 -22.25 15.06
N GLN A 20 49.89 -21.95 13.85
CA GLN A 20 50.25 -22.65 12.61
C GLN A 20 51.09 -21.78 11.65
N GLY A 21 51.48 -20.56 12.04
CA GLY A 21 52.27 -19.66 11.19
C GLY A 21 51.97 -18.18 11.42
N GLU A 22 52.51 -17.33 10.55
CA GLU A 22 52.34 -15.87 10.61
C GLU A 22 51.58 -15.37 9.38
N THR A 23 50.84 -14.26 9.53
CA THR A 23 50.09 -13.65 8.42
C THR A 23 50.17 -12.13 8.48
N ILE A 24 50.46 -11.53 7.33
CA ILE A 24 50.42 -10.07 7.16
C ILE A 24 48.95 -9.63 7.09
N ASN A 25 48.58 -8.60 7.85
CA ASN A 25 47.28 -7.97 7.81
C ASN A 25 47.41 -6.50 7.41
N ILE A 26 46.44 -6.01 6.65
CA ILE A 26 46.29 -4.59 6.35
C ILE A 26 45.03 -4.03 6.99
N THR A 27 45.13 -2.82 7.52
CA THR A 27 44.04 -2.13 8.23
C THR A 27 43.75 -0.79 7.56
N PHE A 28 42.51 -0.58 7.16
CA PHE A 28 42.03 0.65 6.52
C PHE A 28 40.56 0.90 6.89
N THR A 29 40.03 2.08 6.56
CA THR A 29 38.62 2.40 6.76
C THR A 29 37.92 2.47 5.42
N PHE A 30 36.78 1.78 5.28
CA PHE A 30 35.95 1.82 4.08
C PHE A 30 34.48 1.97 4.48
N LYS A 31 33.77 2.93 3.86
CA LYS A 31 32.37 3.27 4.17
C LYS A 31 32.11 3.43 5.68
N GLY A 32 33.03 4.09 6.40
CA GLY A 32 32.94 4.34 7.84
C GLY A 32 33.28 3.14 8.74
N VAL A 33 33.61 1.97 8.17
CA VAL A 33 33.92 0.75 8.91
C VAL A 33 35.41 0.44 8.84
N LYS A 34 36.03 0.21 10.02
CA LYS A 34 37.43 -0.21 10.11
C LYS A 34 37.58 -1.67 9.66
N CYS A 35 38.23 -1.87 8.54
CA CYS A 35 38.53 -3.16 7.94
C CYS A 35 39.93 -3.61 8.35
N ARG A 36 40.06 -4.89 8.72
CA ARG A 36 41.34 -5.55 8.99
C ARG A 36 41.32 -6.87 8.25
N GLU A 37 42.06 -6.94 7.15
CA GLU A 37 42.03 -8.05 6.20
C GLU A 37 43.40 -8.75 6.12
N PRO A 38 43.44 -10.09 6.13
CA PRO A 38 44.66 -10.86 6.00
C PRO A 38 45.09 -10.99 4.53
N LEU A 39 46.39 -10.92 4.29
CA LEU A 39 47.02 -11.28 3.01
C LEU A 39 47.53 -12.73 3.11
N SER A 40 46.59 -13.67 3.18
CA SER A 40 46.85 -15.08 3.56
C SER A 40 47.78 -15.87 2.64
N ASN A 41 48.05 -15.38 1.43
CA ASN A 41 48.94 -16.04 0.46
C ASN A 41 50.38 -15.49 0.47
N LEU A 42 50.73 -14.66 1.46
CA LEU A 42 52.06 -14.04 1.56
C LEU A 42 52.76 -14.48 2.86
N ASP A 43 53.98 -14.97 2.73
CA ASP A 43 54.90 -15.18 3.84
C ASP A 43 55.40 -13.85 4.41
N VAL A 44 55.83 -13.87 5.67
CA VAL A 44 56.38 -12.67 6.33
C VAL A 44 57.82 -12.47 5.88
N SER A 45 58.01 -11.60 4.90
CA SER A 45 59.32 -11.17 4.41
C SER A 45 59.36 -9.67 4.17
N THR A 46 60.56 -9.06 4.18
CA THR A 46 60.73 -7.62 3.92
C THR A 46 60.15 -7.20 2.57
N LYS A 47 60.22 -8.08 1.56
CA LYS A 47 59.62 -7.88 0.24
C LYS A 47 58.09 -7.82 0.32
N ASN A 48 57.47 -8.76 1.03
CA ASN A 48 56.01 -8.84 1.16
C ASN A 48 55.43 -7.75 2.06
N LEU A 49 56.19 -7.27 3.06
CA LEU A 49 55.81 -6.11 3.86
C LEU A 49 55.75 -4.82 3.02
N LYS A 50 56.73 -4.60 2.13
CA LYS A 50 56.68 -3.48 1.15
C LYS A 50 55.54 -3.65 0.15
N TYR A 51 55.25 -4.88 -0.28
CA TYR A 51 54.10 -5.15 -1.14
C TYR A 51 52.77 -4.81 -0.45
N ALA A 52 52.60 -5.20 0.81
CA ALA A 52 51.42 -4.90 1.60
C ALA A 52 51.20 -3.39 1.79
N GLU A 53 52.27 -2.63 2.02
CA GLU A 53 52.24 -1.17 2.09
C GLU A 53 51.77 -0.54 0.76
N ARG A 54 52.30 -1.01 -0.38
CA ARG A 54 51.90 -0.54 -1.72
C ARG A 54 50.43 -0.81 -2.01
N ILE A 55 49.95 -2.03 -1.72
CA ILE A 55 48.54 -2.40 -1.88
C ILE A 55 47.65 -1.54 -0.99
N LEU A 56 48.05 -1.30 0.26
CA LEU A 56 47.30 -0.43 1.17
C LEU A 56 47.20 1.00 0.62
N GLY A 57 48.29 1.55 0.07
CA GLY A 57 48.29 2.85 -0.60
C GLY A 57 47.36 2.89 -1.83
N GLU A 58 47.37 1.84 -2.64
CA GLU A 58 46.46 1.70 -3.79
C GLU A 58 44.99 1.68 -3.36
N ILE A 59 44.67 0.92 -2.31
CA ILE A 59 43.32 0.84 -1.73
C ILE A 59 42.88 2.23 -1.26
N HIS A 60 43.72 2.96 -0.52
CA HIS A 60 43.39 4.32 -0.07
C HIS A 60 43.08 5.26 -1.25
N ASN A 61 43.92 5.25 -2.29
CA ASN A 61 43.69 6.07 -3.50
C ASN A 61 42.39 5.70 -4.22
N LYS A 62 42.06 4.41 -4.32
CA LYS A 62 40.80 3.96 -4.94
C LYS A 62 39.59 4.32 -4.08
N ILE A 63 39.70 4.27 -2.74
CA ILE A 63 38.62 4.65 -1.82
C ILE A 63 38.34 6.15 -1.96
N GLU A 64 39.37 6.98 -1.95
CA GLU A 64 39.26 8.44 -2.09
C GLU A 64 38.61 8.83 -3.42
N ARG A 65 38.91 8.11 -4.50
CA ARG A 65 38.32 8.32 -5.84
C ARG A 65 36.96 7.63 -6.04
N GLY A 66 36.44 6.91 -5.04
CA GLY A 66 35.17 6.17 -5.15
C GLY A 66 35.22 4.97 -6.10
N MET A 67 36.40 4.50 -6.49
CA MET A 67 36.60 3.37 -7.43
C MET A 67 36.99 2.06 -6.73
N PHE A 68 36.96 2.04 -5.39
CA PHE A 68 37.37 0.85 -4.64
C PHE A 68 36.26 -0.20 -4.60
N ASN A 69 36.53 -1.35 -5.22
CA ASN A 69 35.68 -2.53 -5.15
C ASN A 69 36.24 -3.54 -4.14
N TYR A 70 35.51 -3.78 -3.06
CA TYR A 70 35.97 -4.64 -1.95
C TYR A 70 36.21 -6.09 -2.39
N SER A 71 35.39 -6.61 -3.31
CA SER A 71 35.46 -8.02 -3.73
C SER A 71 36.63 -8.33 -4.65
N GLU A 72 37.16 -7.35 -5.38
CA GLU A 72 38.37 -7.50 -6.19
C GLU A 72 39.61 -7.75 -5.33
N TYR A 73 39.70 -7.09 -4.18
CA TYR A 73 40.85 -7.19 -3.28
C TYR A 73 40.71 -8.32 -2.26
N PHE A 74 39.48 -8.53 -1.75
CA PHE A 74 39.22 -9.48 -0.67
C PHE A 74 38.03 -10.40 -0.99
N PRO A 75 38.12 -11.24 -2.04
CA PRO A 75 37.01 -12.06 -2.52
C PRO A 75 36.54 -13.14 -1.53
N ARG A 76 37.33 -13.43 -0.50
CA ARG A 76 37.02 -14.42 0.55
C ARG A 76 36.74 -13.78 1.92
N SER A 77 36.64 -12.46 1.99
CA SER A 77 36.40 -11.78 3.27
C SER A 77 34.97 -11.97 3.76
N SER A 78 34.81 -12.24 5.05
CA SER A 78 33.49 -12.25 5.71
C SER A 78 32.82 -10.87 5.66
N ARG A 79 33.59 -9.79 5.42
CA ARG A 79 33.10 -8.43 5.28
C ARG A 79 32.42 -8.14 3.95
N LEU A 80 32.48 -9.05 2.96
CA LEU A 80 31.67 -8.92 1.74
C LEU A 80 30.17 -8.85 2.05
N LYS A 81 29.73 -9.46 3.16
CA LYS A 81 28.35 -9.34 3.68
C LYS A 81 27.94 -7.91 4.03
N LEU A 82 28.90 -7.04 4.34
CA LEU A 82 28.68 -5.65 4.77
C LEU A 82 28.77 -4.64 3.61
N PHE A 83 29.58 -4.95 2.58
CA PHE A 83 29.91 -3.99 1.52
C PHE A 83 29.35 -4.35 0.14
N GLY A 84 28.86 -5.59 -0.06
CA GLY A 84 28.31 -6.07 -1.32
C GLY A 84 29.34 -6.19 -2.45
N ASN A 85 28.92 -6.80 -3.57
CA ASN A 85 29.70 -6.80 -4.82
C ASN A 85 29.47 -5.45 -5.52
N ALA A 86 30.39 -4.51 -5.35
CA ALA A 86 30.28 -3.17 -5.90
C ALA A 86 30.89 -3.11 -7.32
N ALA A 87 30.12 -3.50 -8.33
CA ALA A 87 30.38 -3.13 -9.72
C ALA A 87 29.04 -2.76 -10.39
N ALA A 88 28.88 -1.48 -10.79
CA ALA A 88 27.77 -0.96 -11.60
C ALA A 88 26.38 -1.59 -11.33
N GLY A 89 26.00 -1.70 -10.06
CA GLY A 89 24.79 -2.43 -9.64
C GLY A 89 23.51 -1.69 -10.02
N LYS A 90 22.45 -2.45 -10.31
CA LYS A 90 21.09 -1.92 -10.49
C LYS A 90 20.73 -0.98 -9.33
N THR A 91 20.21 0.19 -9.69
CA THR A 91 19.74 1.19 -8.73
C THR A 91 18.42 0.78 -8.10
N VAL A 92 18.05 1.44 -7.00
CA VAL A 92 16.70 1.30 -6.42
C VAL A 92 15.64 1.59 -7.47
N GLN A 93 15.84 2.61 -8.32
CA GLN A 93 14.88 2.92 -9.40
C GLN A 93 14.70 1.74 -10.36
N ASN A 94 15.78 1.07 -10.77
CA ASN A 94 15.68 -0.07 -11.69
C ASN A 94 14.81 -1.18 -11.11
N TYR A 95 15.00 -1.54 -9.83
CA TYR A 95 14.14 -2.54 -9.18
C TYR A 95 12.69 -2.09 -9.03
N LEU A 96 12.43 -0.81 -8.75
CA LEU A 96 11.05 -0.29 -8.70
C LEU A 96 10.36 -0.37 -10.08
N ASP A 97 11.10 -0.10 -11.15
CA ASP A 97 10.62 -0.17 -12.53
C ASP A 97 10.37 -1.61 -12.98
N GLU A 98 11.32 -2.51 -12.71
CA GLU A 98 11.17 -3.95 -12.97
C GLU A 98 9.98 -4.54 -12.20
N TYR A 99 9.81 -4.16 -10.92
CA TYR A 99 8.69 -4.63 -10.12
C TYR A 99 7.32 -4.12 -10.63
N LEU A 100 7.26 -2.93 -11.24
CA LEU A 100 6.05 -2.48 -11.93
C LEU A 100 5.74 -3.35 -13.15
N ILE A 101 6.75 -3.74 -13.93
CA ILE A 101 6.58 -4.66 -15.06
C ILE A 101 6.10 -6.04 -14.59
N ILE A 102 6.65 -6.54 -13.48
CA ILE A 102 6.18 -7.78 -12.84
C ILE A 102 4.70 -7.65 -12.45
N CYS A 103 4.31 -6.52 -11.85
CA CYS A 103 2.92 -6.25 -11.46
C CYS A 103 1.96 -6.22 -12.67
N GLU A 104 2.39 -5.63 -13.78
CA GLU A 104 1.65 -5.59 -15.04
C GLU A 104 1.54 -6.99 -15.66
N THR A 105 2.64 -7.74 -15.69
CA THR A 105 2.71 -9.14 -16.19
C THR A 105 1.80 -10.07 -15.38
N ARG A 106 1.76 -9.88 -14.05
CA ARG A 106 0.85 -10.59 -13.14
C ARG A 106 -0.61 -10.13 -13.23
N LYS A 107 -0.92 -9.19 -14.13
CA LYS A 107 -2.28 -8.67 -14.39
C LYS A 107 -2.97 -8.10 -13.15
N LEU A 108 -2.21 -7.45 -12.27
CA LEU A 108 -2.77 -6.76 -11.10
C LEU A 108 -3.82 -5.71 -11.51
N SER A 109 -4.62 -5.24 -10.54
CA SER A 109 -5.65 -4.24 -10.84
C SER A 109 -5.04 -2.91 -11.31
N PRO A 110 -5.65 -2.20 -12.28
CA PRO A 110 -5.15 -0.90 -12.74
C PRO A 110 -4.98 0.12 -11.60
N SER A 111 -5.85 0.11 -10.59
CA SER A 111 -5.69 0.96 -9.41
C SER A 111 -4.50 0.57 -8.54
N THR A 112 -4.21 -0.73 -8.40
CA THR A 112 -2.99 -1.20 -7.72
C THR A 112 -1.76 -0.68 -8.44
N ILE A 113 -1.68 -0.88 -9.76
CA ILE A 113 -0.55 -0.40 -10.59
C ILE A 113 -0.42 1.12 -10.50
N GLY A 114 -1.54 1.85 -10.62
CA GLY A 114 -1.55 3.31 -10.45
C GLY A 114 -1.10 3.76 -9.06
N GLY A 115 -1.46 3.02 -8.01
CA GLY A 115 -0.98 3.25 -6.64
C GLY A 115 0.52 3.03 -6.50
N TYR A 116 1.05 1.98 -7.11
CA TYR A 116 2.49 1.71 -7.15
C TYR A 116 3.28 2.74 -7.97
N LYS A 117 2.74 3.21 -9.11
CA LYS A 117 3.34 4.32 -9.87
C LYS A 117 3.46 5.59 -9.02
N LYS A 118 2.48 5.90 -8.16
CA LYS A 118 2.58 6.99 -7.18
C LYS A 118 3.63 6.74 -6.11
N CYS A 119 3.70 5.51 -5.58
CA CYS A 119 4.73 5.13 -4.59
C CYS A 119 6.13 5.27 -5.17
N ARG A 120 6.35 4.80 -6.40
CA ARG A 120 7.60 4.98 -7.15
C ARG A 120 7.99 6.46 -7.21
N SER A 121 7.09 7.34 -7.64
CA SER A 121 7.38 8.78 -7.71
C SER A 121 7.71 9.39 -6.35
N ALA A 122 7.05 8.93 -5.28
CA ALA A 122 7.31 9.41 -3.92
C ALA A 122 8.66 8.94 -3.34
N LEU A 123 9.25 7.87 -3.90
CA LEU A 123 10.56 7.34 -3.52
C LEU A 123 11.71 7.98 -4.30
N SER A 124 11.48 9.12 -4.98
CA SER A 124 12.45 9.77 -5.88
C SER A 124 13.80 10.07 -5.26
N LEU A 125 13.84 10.42 -3.97
CA LEU A 125 15.08 10.68 -3.23
C LEU A 125 15.99 9.44 -3.15
N LEU A 126 15.42 8.23 -3.26
CA LEU A 126 16.16 6.97 -3.20
C LEU A 126 16.56 6.44 -4.58
N HIS A 127 16.01 6.99 -5.68
CA HIS A 127 16.11 6.42 -7.03
C HIS A 127 17.54 6.18 -7.49
N LYS A 128 18.42 7.15 -7.26
CA LYS A 128 19.82 7.11 -7.73
C LYS A 128 20.73 6.23 -6.88
N LEU A 129 20.28 5.80 -5.70
CA LEU A 129 21.09 4.95 -4.84
C LEU A 129 21.22 3.56 -5.47
N PRO A 130 22.43 2.99 -5.55
CA PRO A 130 22.59 1.57 -5.82
C PRO A 130 21.82 0.75 -4.79
N ALA A 131 21.13 -0.32 -5.21
CA ALA A 131 20.34 -1.12 -4.26
C ALA A 131 21.21 -1.70 -3.12
N SER A 132 22.47 -2.07 -3.44
CA SER A 132 23.47 -2.54 -2.47
C SER A 132 23.93 -1.48 -1.46
N GLU A 133 23.67 -0.20 -1.72
CA GLU A 133 24.02 0.92 -0.83
C GLU A 133 22.85 1.41 0.00
N LEU A 134 21.64 0.89 -0.23
CA LEU A 134 20.49 1.25 0.56
C LEU A 134 20.58 0.61 1.96
N THR A 135 20.83 1.45 2.97
CA THR A 135 20.95 1.00 4.36
C THR A 135 19.69 1.31 5.17
N PRO A 136 19.47 0.62 6.31
CA PRO A 136 18.43 1.00 7.26
C PRO A 136 18.58 2.44 7.77
N ALA A 137 19.80 2.99 7.83
CA ALA A 137 20.03 4.39 8.22
C ALA A 137 19.47 5.36 7.17
N ALA A 138 19.75 5.13 5.88
CA ALA A 138 19.20 5.94 4.79
C ALA A 138 17.65 5.92 4.78
N LEU A 139 17.05 4.75 5.04
CA LEU A 139 15.59 4.62 5.15
C LEU A 139 15.02 5.40 6.33
N LYS A 140 15.68 5.41 7.49
CA LYS A 140 15.26 6.20 8.66
C LYS A 140 15.27 7.68 8.34
N THR A 141 16.34 8.18 7.72
CA THR A 141 16.43 9.58 7.27
C THR A 141 15.31 9.91 6.30
N TRP A 142 15.09 9.06 5.29
CA TRP A 142 14.00 9.26 4.33
C TRP A 142 12.62 9.32 5.01
N ILE A 143 12.34 8.45 6.00
CA ILE A 143 11.08 8.47 6.77
C ILE A 143 10.92 9.78 7.55
N GLN A 144 11.99 10.27 8.19
CA GLN A 144 11.98 11.49 8.99
C GLN A 144 11.69 12.75 8.15
N GLU A 145 12.10 12.74 6.89
CA GLU A 145 11.86 13.82 5.92
C GLU A 145 10.43 13.82 5.34
N GLN A 146 9.65 12.75 5.55
CA GLN A 146 8.28 12.68 5.04
C GLN A 146 7.31 13.52 5.86
N SER A 147 6.49 14.31 5.17
CA SER A 147 5.36 15.08 5.73
C SER A 147 3.99 14.42 5.48
N THR A 148 3.97 13.17 5.00
CA THR A 148 2.72 12.46 4.70
C THR A 148 2.26 11.59 5.87
N THR A 149 1.03 11.11 5.83
CA THR A 149 0.48 10.26 6.90
C THR A 149 1.26 8.95 7.04
N LEU A 150 1.29 8.38 8.25
CA LEU A 150 1.98 7.13 8.55
C LEU A 150 1.56 5.99 7.62
N LYS A 151 0.27 5.94 7.27
CA LYS A 151 -0.29 4.97 6.32
C LYS A 151 0.30 5.12 4.93
N THR A 152 0.52 6.36 4.48
CA THR A 152 1.13 6.64 3.17
C THR A 152 2.59 6.18 3.14
N ILE A 153 3.35 6.50 4.19
CA ILE A 153 4.74 6.04 4.36
C ILE A 153 4.80 4.51 4.38
N ARG A 154 3.93 3.85 5.14
CA ARG A 154 3.85 2.37 5.18
C ARG A 154 3.55 1.77 3.81
N ASN A 155 2.67 2.38 3.01
CA ASN A 155 2.38 1.91 1.66
C ASN A 155 3.58 2.06 0.72
N GLN A 156 4.29 3.19 0.80
CA GLN A 156 5.52 3.44 0.03
C GLN A 156 6.62 2.43 0.39
N LEU A 157 6.84 2.18 1.69
CA LEU A 157 7.80 1.18 2.16
C LEU A 157 7.39 -0.25 1.79
N SER A 158 6.09 -0.57 1.78
CA SER A 158 5.61 -1.89 1.34
C SER A 158 5.91 -2.14 -0.14
N PHE A 159 5.72 -1.12 -0.99
CA PHE A 159 6.10 -1.18 -2.39
C PHE A 159 7.62 -1.32 -2.57
N LEU A 160 8.41 -0.48 -1.87
CA LEU A 160 9.87 -0.56 -1.89
C LEU A 160 10.39 -1.93 -1.44
N ARG A 161 9.81 -2.49 -0.38
CA ARG A 161 10.16 -3.83 0.12
C ARG A 161 9.98 -4.86 -0.97
N SER A 162 8.81 -4.90 -1.59
CA SER A 162 8.49 -5.89 -2.64
C SER A 162 9.45 -5.79 -3.82
N ALA A 163 9.84 -4.58 -4.22
CA ALA A 163 10.82 -4.39 -5.29
C ALA A 163 12.24 -4.84 -4.90
N LEU A 164 12.65 -4.61 -3.64
CA LEU A 164 13.98 -5.01 -3.17
C LEU A 164 14.09 -6.48 -2.76
N ASP A 165 12.97 -7.20 -2.62
CA ASP A 165 12.99 -8.66 -2.50
C ASP A 165 13.52 -9.31 -3.80
N GLU A 166 13.32 -8.67 -4.96
CA GLU A 166 13.96 -9.08 -6.23
C GLU A 166 15.48 -8.88 -6.17
N ALA A 167 15.95 -7.79 -5.57
CA ALA A 167 17.39 -7.56 -5.37
C ALA A 167 18.05 -8.59 -4.44
N VAL A 168 17.27 -9.17 -3.49
CA VAL A 168 17.72 -10.30 -2.68
C VAL A 168 17.77 -11.58 -3.51
N THR A 169 16.75 -11.81 -4.34
CA THR A 169 16.67 -12.96 -5.24
C THR A 169 17.80 -12.96 -6.27
N ASP A 170 18.14 -11.79 -6.81
CA ASP A 170 19.27 -11.56 -7.73
C ASP A 170 20.64 -11.69 -7.03
N GLY A 171 20.68 -11.91 -5.71
CA GLY A 171 21.91 -12.04 -4.92
C GLY A 171 22.68 -10.72 -4.70
N ILE A 172 22.11 -9.58 -5.12
CA ILE A 172 22.69 -8.25 -4.92
C ILE A 172 22.61 -7.84 -3.44
N LEU A 173 21.48 -8.16 -2.79
CA LEU A 173 21.27 -8.00 -1.37
C LEU A 173 21.27 -9.36 -0.68
N GLN A 174 21.91 -9.45 0.48
CA GLN A 174 21.77 -10.63 1.35
C GLN A 174 20.50 -10.56 2.19
N LEU A 175 20.04 -9.34 2.49
CA LEU A 175 18.87 -9.07 3.31
C LEU A 175 18.23 -7.76 2.86
N ASN A 176 16.90 -7.74 2.79
CA ASN A 176 16.16 -6.54 2.43
C ASN A 176 16.21 -5.50 3.58
N PRO A 177 16.84 -4.32 3.39
CA PRO A 177 16.99 -3.32 4.46
C PRO A 177 15.66 -2.74 4.94
N VAL A 178 14.60 -2.79 4.12
CA VAL A 178 13.26 -2.29 4.47
C VAL A 178 12.58 -3.19 5.51
N SER A 179 12.99 -4.46 5.63
CA SER A 179 12.50 -5.37 6.67
C SER A 179 12.96 -4.97 8.08
N LEU A 180 14.07 -4.21 8.18
CA LEU A 180 14.70 -3.81 9.43
C LEU A 180 14.19 -2.47 9.99
N VAL A 181 13.26 -1.82 9.30
CA VAL A 181 12.78 -0.47 9.64
C VAL A 181 11.28 -0.47 9.90
N THR A 182 10.90 0.12 11.03
CA THR A 182 9.49 0.30 11.43
C THR A 182 9.14 1.79 11.32
N ALA A 183 8.32 2.16 10.34
CA ALA A 183 7.97 3.56 10.05
C ALA A 183 7.51 4.38 11.26
N SER A 184 6.69 3.78 12.14
CA SER A 184 6.14 4.47 13.31
C SER A 184 7.17 4.85 14.37
N ARG A 185 8.39 4.29 14.31
CA ARG A 185 9.47 4.65 15.24
C ARG A 185 10.24 5.90 14.80
N TYR A 186 10.08 6.32 13.54
CA TYR A 186 10.95 7.33 12.92
C TYR A 186 10.18 8.45 12.23
N GLN A 187 8.87 8.35 12.07
CA GLN A 187 8.07 9.47 11.56
C GLN A 187 8.10 10.61 12.59
N SER A 188 8.34 11.84 12.12
CA SER A 188 8.27 13.01 13.00
C SER A 188 6.81 13.32 13.37
N ASP A 189 6.55 13.71 14.63
CA ASP A 189 5.23 14.09 15.14
C ASP A 189 4.60 15.31 14.44
N LYS A 190 5.28 15.89 13.44
CA LYS A 190 4.84 17.08 12.70
C LYS A 190 3.57 16.87 11.89
N THR A 191 3.04 15.65 11.81
CA THR A 191 1.76 15.35 11.17
C THR A 191 0.94 14.35 11.97
N THR A 192 0.57 14.71 13.20
CA THR A 192 -0.55 14.11 13.95
C THR A 192 -1.92 14.59 13.42
N SER A 193 -2.09 14.68 12.10
CA SER A 193 -3.41 14.36 11.55
C SER A 193 -3.34 12.92 11.10
N GLU A 194 -3.48 12.01 12.06
CA GLU A 194 -4.20 10.79 11.72
C GLU A 194 -5.51 11.30 11.13
N SER A 195 -5.64 11.21 9.80
CA SER A 195 -6.94 11.37 9.16
C SER A 195 -7.75 10.17 9.64
N GLU A 196 -8.25 10.23 10.87
CA GLU A 196 -9.28 9.32 11.32
C GLU A 196 -10.38 9.46 10.28
N TYR A 197 -10.54 8.41 9.50
CA TYR A 197 -11.58 8.39 8.52
C TYR A 197 -12.90 8.41 9.30
N ILE A 198 -13.56 9.57 9.31
CA ILE A 198 -14.79 9.77 10.07
C ILE A 198 -15.96 9.20 9.25
N VAL A 199 -16.69 8.27 9.88
CA VAL A 199 -17.99 7.81 9.39
C VAL A 199 -18.98 8.94 9.61
N ASP A 200 -19.60 9.40 8.52
CA ASP A 200 -20.37 10.64 8.49
C ASP A 200 -21.63 10.47 7.62
N PRO A 201 -22.57 9.61 8.05
CA PRO A 201 -23.76 9.27 7.29
C PRO A 201 -24.64 10.51 7.06
N LEU A 202 -25.39 10.51 5.96
CA LEU A 202 -26.38 11.54 5.67
C LEU A 202 -27.59 11.35 6.59
N SER A 203 -28.10 12.45 7.14
CA SER A 203 -29.40 12.40 7.82
C SER A 203 -30.54 12.17 6.80
N PRO A 204 -31.75 11.79 7.25
CA PRO A 204 -32.92 11.70 6.37
C PRO A 204 -33.21 13.01 5.63
N ALA A 205 -33.06 14.16 6.32
CA ALA A 205 -33.24 15.48 5.72
C ALA A 205 -32.16 15.79 4.67
N GLU A 206 -30.89 15.49 4.97
CA GLU A 206 -29.79 15.66 4.01
C GLU A 206 -29.94 14.73 2.80
N THR A 207 -30.45 13.51 2.99
CA THR A 207 -30.74 12.57 1.90
C THR A 207 -31.80 13.15 0.96
N SER A 208 -32.92 13.63 1.50
CA SER A 208 -33.97 14.26 0.71
C SER A 208 -33.47 15.50 -0.04
N ALA A 209 -32.73 16.37 0.66
CA ALA A 209 -32.14 17.57 0.06
C ALA A 209 -31.15 17.24 -1.06
N LEU A 210 -30.31 16.22 -0.89
CA LEU A 210 -29.35 15.77 -1.90
C LEU A 210 -30.06 15.28 -3.17
N LEU A 211 -31.07 14.41 -3.04
CA LEU A 211 -31.79 13.84 -4.17
C LEU A 211 -32.53 14.93 -4.96
N THR A 212 -33.24 15.81 -4.25
CA THR A 212 -33.97 16.94 -4.83
C THR A 212 -33.03 17.95 -5.52
N ALA A 213 -31.82 18.13 -5.00
CA ALA A 213 -30.86 19.09 -5.55
C ALA A 213 -30.16 18.61 -6.83
N THR A 214 -30.32 17.35 -7.25
CA THR A 214 -29.66 16.85 -8.45
C THR A 214 -30.09 17.62 -9.71
N VAL A 215 -29.21 17.67 -10.72
CA VAL A 215 -29.48 18.39 -11.99
C VAL A 215 -30.13 17.47 -13.02
N TYR A 216 -29.80 16.18 -12.98
CA TYR A 216 -30.32 15.18 -13.89
C TYR A 216 -31.01 14.09 -13.07
N LYS A 217 -32.18 13.61 -13.53
CA LYS A 217 -32.89 12.49 -12.89
C LYS A 217 -32.01 11.23 -12.78
N GLN A 218 -31.13 10.99 -13.76
CA GLN A 218 -30.16 9.89 -13.69
C GLN A 218 -29.18 9.99 -12.51
N TRP A 219 -28.84 11.20 -12.05
CA TRP A 219 -28.01 11.38 -10.84
C TRP A 219 -28.82 11.07 -9.59
N GLU A 220 -30.08 11.51 -9.54
CA GLU A 220 -31.01 11.20 -8.46
C GLU A 220 -31.16 9.69 -8.30
N ASN A 221 -31.48 8.99 -9.38
CA ASN A 221 -31.65 7.53 -9.40
C ASN A 221 -30.38 6.81 -8.93
N LEU A 222 -29.20 7.24 -9.40
CA LEU A 222 -27.91 6.69 -8.96
C LEU A 222 -27.70 6.88 -7.46
N PHE A 223 -27.97 8.06 -6.91
CA PHE A 223 -27.75 8.34 -5.48
C PHE A 223 -28.79 7.67 -4.59
N ALA A 224 -30.06 7.65 -4.99
CA ALA A 224 -31.12 6.91 -4.30
C ALA A 224 -30.76 5.43 -4.23
N PHE A 225 -30.42 4.82 -5.36
CA PHE A 225 -30.01 3.43 -5.40
C PHE A 225 -28.75 3.16 -4.54
N ALA A 226 -27.76 4.07 -4.56
CA ALA A 226 -26.56 3.93 -3.73
C ALA A 226 -26.86 3.95 -2.22
N ILE A 227 -27.77 4.82 -1.78
CA ILE A 227 -28.19 4.98 -0.37
C ILE A 227 -29.00 3.77 0.09
N HIS A 228 -29.81 3.19 -0.79
CA HIS A 228 -30.69 2.08 -0.45
C HIS A 228 -30.06 0.68 -0.60
N THR A 229 -28.91 0.57 -1.28
CA THR A 229 -28.22 -0.72 -1.46
C THR A 229 -26.87 -0.80 -0.74
N GLY A 230 -26.34 0.35 -0.33
CA GLY A 230 -25.00 0.46 0.25
C GLY A 230 -23.89 -0.03 -0.69
N MET A 231 -24.13 -0.16 -1.99
CA MET A 231 -23.13 -0.62 -2.95
C MET A 231 -21.97 0.37 -3.07
N ARG A 232 -20.77 -0.13 -3.37
CA ARG A 232 -19.60 0.72 -3.57
C ARG A 232 -19.75 1.48 -4.89
N SER A 233 -19.26 2.72 -4.97
CA SER A 233 -19.34 3.51 -6.21
C SER A 233 -18.73 2.79 -7.42
N SER A 234 -17.67 1.99 -7.24
CA SER A 234 -17.11 1.17 -8.32
C SER A 234 -18.01 0.01 -8.77
N GLU A 235 -18.81 -0.55 -7.85
CA GLU A 235 -19.81 -1.58 -8.18
C GLU A 235 -20.96 -0.94 -8.95
N LEU A 236 -21.42 0.24 -8.53
CA LEU A 236 -22.44 1.02 -9.25
C LEU A 236 -22.01 1.37 -10.68
N CYS A 237 -20.72 1.70 -10.90
CA CYS A 237 -20.19 1.94 -12.24
C CYS A 237 -20.18 0.69 -13.15
N ALA A 238 -20.28 -0.52 -12.60
CA ALA A 238 -20.19 -1.77 -13.36
C ALA A 238 -21.51 -2.55 -13.42
N LEU A 239 -22.51 -2.16 -12.64
CA LEU A 239 -23.80 -2.86 -12.55
C LEU A 239 -24.57 -2.73 -13.86
N ARG A 240 -25.02 -3.86 -14.41
CA ARG A 240 -25.79 -3.93 -15.67
C ARG A 240 -27.22 -4.36 -15.42
N TRP A 241 -28.11 -4.07 -16.37
CA TRP A 241 -29.53 -4.46 -16.27
C TRP A 241 -29.73 -5.97 -16.11
N ARG A 242 -28.93 -6.78 -16.81
CA ARG A 242 -28.92 -8.25 -16.68
C ARG A 242 -28.54 -8.76 -15.29
N ASP A 243 -27.91 -7.92 -14.47
CA ASP A 243 -27.52 -8.28 -13.11
C ASP A 243 -28.69 -8.10 -12.12
N ILE A 244 -29.83 -7.55 -12.56
CA ILE A 244 -31.02 -7.32 -11.74
C ILE A 244 -32.04 -8.44 -11.94
N ASP A 245 -32.36 -9.12 -10.84
CA ASP A 245 -33.53 -9.99 -10.75
C ASP A 245 -34.71 -9.19 -10.22
N PHE A 246 -35.59 -8.74 -11.14
CA PHE A 246 -36.77 -7.96 -10.79
C PHE A 246 -37.84 -8.77 -10.05
N ILE A 247 -37.86 -10.10 -10.22
CA ILE A 247 -38.83 -10.98 -9.56
C ILE A 247 -38.39 -11.22 -8.13
N GLY A 248 -37.14 -11.66 -7.96
CA GLY A 248 -36.54 -11.88 -6.64
C GLY A 248 -36.15 -10.59 -5.91
N LYS A 249 -36.24 -9.43 -6.57
CA LYS A 249 -35.82 -8.11 -6.06
C LYS A 249 -34.38 -8.12 -5.54
N THR A 250 -33.46 -8.63 -6.37
CA THR A 250 -32.03 -8.66 -6.01
C THR A 250 -31.14 -8.11 -7.11
N ALA A 251 -30.04 -7.46 -6.73
CA ALA A 251 -28.95 -7.09 -7.62
C ALA A 251 -27.75 -8.03 -7.40
N HIS A 252 -27.31 -8.70 -8.46
CA HIS A 252 -26.15 -9.58 -8.43
C HIS A 252 -24.87 -8.79 -8.67
N VAL A 253 -24.18 -8.44 -7.59
CA VAL A 253 -22.93 -7.68 -7.64
C VAL A 253 -21.77 -8.63 -7.90
N GLN A 254 -21.33 -8.76 -9.15
CA GLN A 254 -20.19 -9.63 -9.52
C GLN A 254 -18.94 -8.84 -9.92
N ASN A 255 -19.13 -7.60 -10.36
CA ASN A 255 -18.10 -6.80 -11.01
C ASN A 255 -17.95 -5.43 -10.33
N ALA A 256 -16.77 -4.85 -10.49
CA ALA A 256 -16.48 -3.47 -10.12
C ALA A 256 -15.66 -2.81 -11.25
N SER A 257 -16.00 -1.57 -11.60
CA SER A 257 -15.27 -0.78 -12.57
C SER A 257 -14.21 0.06 -11.88
N VAL A 258 -12.95 -0.11 -12.30
CA VAL A 258 -11.80 0.62 -11.77
C VAL A 258 -11.09 1.28 -12.95
N VAL A 259 -11.26 2.60 -13.09
CA VAL A 259 -10.66 3.39 -14.19
C VAL A 259 -11.09 2.84 -15.56
N GLY A 260 -12.39 2.65 -15.77
CA GLY A 260 -12.99 2.21 -17.03
C GLY A 260 -12.84 0.72 -17.32
N VAL A 261 -12.09 -0.03 -16.51
CA VAL A 261 -11.92 -1.48 -16.68
C VAL A 261 -12.82 -2.22 -15.70
N ILE A 262 -13.74 -3.02 -16.25
CA ILE A 262 -14.58 -3.94 -15.46
C ILE A 262 -13.71 -5.11 -15.01
N LYS A 263 -13.62 -5.33 -13.70
CA LYS A 263 -12.99 -6.53 -13.10
C LYS A 263 -13.98 -7.22 -12.16
N GLY A 264 -13.83 -8.52 -11.95
CA GLY A 264 -14.50 -9.22 -10.86
C GLY A 264 -14.19 -8.56 -9.51
N THR A 265 -15.10 -8.67 -8.55
CA THR A 265 -14.93 -8.05 -7.23
C THR A 265 -13.63 -8.49 -6.53
N LYS A 266 -12.99 -7.57 -5.79
CA LYS A 266 -11.67 -7.77 -5.14
C LYS A 266 -11.60 -8.97 -4.18
N THR A 267 -12.75 -9.45 -3.68
CA THR A 267 -12.86 -10.58 -2.75
C THR A 267 -13.98 -11.51 -3.17
N LYS A 268 -13.90 -12.81 -2.83
CA LYS A 268 -15.01 -13.77 -3.03
C LYS A 268 -16.31 -13.31 -2.35
N ALA A 269 -16.21 -12.68 -1.17
CA ALA A 269 -17.33 -12.06 -0.46
C ALA A 269 -17.90 -10.80 -1.15
N GLY A 270 -17.18 -10.22 -2.12
CA GLY A 270 -17.66 -9.10 -2.92
C GLY A 270 -18.73 -9.54 -3.93
N THR A 271 -18.66 -10.80 -4.39
CA THR A 271 -19.69 -11.43 -5.23
C THR A 271 -20.88 -11.79 -4.36
N ARG A 272 -21.99 -11.07 -4.51
CA ARG A 272 -23.15 -11.18 -3.61
C ARG A 272 -24.44 -10.81 -4.31
N LYS A 273 -25.56 -11.28 -3.76
CA LYS A 273 -26.89 -10.74 -4.06
C LYS A 273 -27.21 -9.66 -3.03
N VAL A 274 -27.49 -8.46 -3.51
CA VAL A 274 -27.99 -7.35 -2.67
C VAL A 274 -29.51 -7.32 -2.80
N GLU A 275 -30.20 -7.39 -1.69
CA GLU A 275 -31.66 -7.26 -1.63
C GLU A 275 -32.07 -5.82 -1.93
N LEU A 276 -33.11 -5.64 -2.75
CA LEU A 276 -33.59 -4.33 -3.19
C LEU A 276 -34.90 -4.00 -2.47
N ASP A 277 -34.86 -2.93 -1.66
CA ASP A 277 -36.06 -2.35 -1.05
C ASP A 277 -36.93 -1.62 -2.09
N ALA A 278 -38.08 -1.10 -1.65
CA ALA A 278 -39.06 -0.47 -2.54
C ALA A 278 -38.46 0.76 -3.25
N GLU A 279 -37.63 1.52 -2.55
CA GLU A 279 -37.00 2.74 -3.03
C GLU A 279 -35.85 2.43 -4.00
N ALA A 280 -35.06 1.38 -3.76
CA ALA A 280 -34.08 0.91 -4.74
C ALA A 280 -34.76 0.43 -6.03
N MET A 281 -35.88 -0.28 -5.91
CA MET A 281 -36.67 -0.70 -7.07
C MET A 281 -37.30 0.48 -7.81
N ALA A 282 -37.78 1.50 -7.10
CA ALA A 282 -38.30 2.73 -7.68
C ALA A 282 -37.21 3.48 -8.45
N ALA A 283 -36.01 3.64 -7.88
CA ALA A 283 -34.87 4.26 -8.55
C ALA A 283 -34.48 3.53 -9.85
N LEU A 284 -34.55 2.19 -9.86
CA LEU A 284 -34.36 1.41 -11.09
C LEU A 284 -35.48 1.64 -12.10
N ALA A 285 -36.74 1.64 -11.66
CA ALA A 285 -37.88 1.89 -12.56
C ALA A 285 -37.78 3.25 -13.23
N GLU A 286 -37.42 4.30 -12.48
CA GLU A 286 -37.18 5.65 -12.98
C GLU A 286 -35.91 5.76 -13.84
N GLN A 287 -34.96 4.83 -13.70
CA GLN A 287 -33.75 4.77 -14.53
C GLN A 287 -33.99 4.08 -15.87
N LYS A 288 -34.99 3.18 -15.98
CA LYS A 288 -35.26 2.41 -17.20
C LYS A 288 -35.38 3.26 -18.48
N PRO A 289 -36.11 4.40 -18.49
CA PRO A 289 -36.24 5.21 -19.70
C PRO A 289 -34.92 5.73 -20.28
N PHE A 290 -33.85 5.79 -19.47
CA PHE A 290 -32.57 6.35 -19.90
C PHE A 290 -31.61 5.31 -20.47
N THR A 291 -31.53 4.12 -19.86
CA THR A 291 -30.45 3.15 -20.16
C THR A 291 -30.92 1.73 -20.41
N PHE A 292 -32.20 1.37 -20.18
CA PHE A 292 -32.65 -0.02 -20.27
C PHE A 292 -32.46 -0.64 -21.65
N LEU A 293 -32.77 0.11 -22.71
CA LEU A 293 -32.67 -0.37 -24.09
C LEU A 293 -31.23 -0.45 -24.62
N LYS A 294 -30.24 0.08 -23.88
CA LYS A 294 -28.83 0.06 -24.30
C LYS A 294 -28.12 -1.26 -23.99
N ASP A 295 -28.72 -2.12 -23.16
CA ASP A 295 -28.15 -3.39 -22.67
C ASP A 295 -26.70 -3.29 -22.14
N ASP A 296 -26.39 -2.18 -21.46
CA ASP A 296 -25.09 -1.94 -20.85
C ASP A 296 -25.24 -1.60 -19.34
N THR A 297 -24.37 -0.74 -18.80
CA THR A 297 -24.43 -0.31 -17.40
C THR A 297 -25.72 0.46 -17.09
N ILE A 298 -26.31 0.19 -15.92
CA ILE A 298 -27.54 0.85 -15.46
C ILE A 298 -27.35 2.36 -15.34
N PHE A 299 -26.21 2.78 -14.80
CA PHE A 299 -25.91 4.19 -14.54
C PHE A 299 -24.78 4.70 -15.45
N GLU A 300 -25.06 5.78 -16.16
CA GLU A 300 -24.13 6.43 -17.09
C GLU A 300 -23.99 7.94 -16.80
N ASP A 301 -23.00 8.58 -17.41
CA ASP A 301 -22.84 10.03 -17.34
C ASP A 301 -23.84 10.70 -18.30
N PRO A 302 -24.92 11.36 -17.82
CA PRO A 302 -25.97 11.93 -18.69
C PRO A 302 -25.46 13.04 -19.60
N LYS A 303 -24.25 13.57 -19.35
CA LYS A 303 -23.61 14.57 -20.23
C LYS A 303 -22.92 13.94 -21.43
N THR A 304 -22.52 12.67 -21.33
CA THR A 304 -21.79 11.99 -22.40
C THR A 304 -22.53 10.76 -22.95
N ASN A 305 -23.60 10.33 -22.28
CA ASN A 305 -24.37 9.11 -22.57
C ASN A 305 -23.48 7.85 -22.66
N LYS A 306 -22.39 7.85 -21.88
CA LYS A 306 -21.42 6.76 -21.77
C LYS A 306 -21.34 6.28 -20.33
N PRO A 307 -21.00 5.00 -20.10
CA PRO A 307 -20.77 4.47 -18.76
C PRO A 307 -19.83 5.35 -17.94
N TRP A 308 -20.07 5.46 -16.64
CA TRP A 308 -19.20 6.23 -15.75
C TRP A 308 -17.78 5.67 -15.78
N ALA A 309 -16.82 6.51 -16.20
CA ALA A 309 -15.42 6.09 -16.32
C ALA A 309 -14.81 5.63 -14.98
N SER A 310 -15.29 6.15 -13.85
CA SER A 310 -14.89 5.69 -12.51
C SER A 310 -15.76 6.29 -11.41
N ALA A 311 -15.61 5.76 -10.20
CA ALA A 311 -16.13 6.38 -8.98
C ALA A 311 -15.64 7.83 -8.79
N ASP A 312 -14.43 8.17 -9.25
CA ASP A 312 -13.89 9.53 -9.19
C ASP A 312 -14.67 10.48 -10.13
N ALA A 313 -15.10 9.97 -11.29
CA ALA A 313 -15.94 10.71 -12.23
C ALA A 313 -17.32 10.99 -11.63
N ILE A 314 -17.97 10.00 -11.00
CA ILE A 314 -19.21 10.21 -10.24
C ILE A 314 -19.00 11.29 -9.17
N ARG A 315 -17.91 11.20 -8.40
CA ARG A 315 -17.60 12.18 -7.34
C ARG A 315 -17.52 13.60 -7.90
N LYS A 316 -16.67 13.82 -8.90
CA LYS A 316 -16.35 15.16 -9.40
C LYS A 316 -17.50 15.75 -10.23
N LYS A 317 -18.14 14.95 -11.07
CA LYS A 317 -19.09 15.46 -12.08
C LYS A 317 -20.54 15.49 -11.59
N ALA A 318 -20.93 14.64 -10.65
CA ALA A 318 -22.31 14.52 -10.17
C ALA A 318 -22.43 14.84 -8.68
N TRP A 319 -21.66 14.16 -7.83
CA TRP A 319 -21.81 14.24 -6.37
C TRP A 319 -21.45 15.60 -5.77
N VAL A 320 -20.27 16.14 -6.09
CA VAL A 320 -19.82 17.45 -5.59
C VAL A 320 -20.79 18.57 -6.02
N PRO A 321 -21.22 18.65 -7.30
CA PRO A 321 -22.26 19.59 -7.71
C PRO A 321 -23.58 19.44 -6.95
N ALA A 322 -24.05 18.20 -6.75
CA ALA A 322 -25.30 17.93 -6.04
C ALA A 322 -25.24 18.37 -4.56
N LEU A 323 -24.15 18.04 -3.85
CA LEU A 323 -23.95 18.49 -2.46
C LEU A 323 -23.92 20.02 -2.36
N LYS A 324 -23.20 20.69 -3.27
CA LYS A 324 -23.12 22.15 -3.30
C LYS A 324 -24.50 22.80 -3.50
N LYS A 325 -25.31 22.25 -4.42
CA LYS A 325 -26.66 22.75 -4.67
C LYS A 325 -27.63 22.44 -3.51
N ALA A 326 -27.42 21.33 -2.80
CA ALA A 326 -28.19 20.97 -1.62
C ALA A 326 -27.81 21.76 -0.35
N GLY A 327 -26.73 22.56 -0.39
CA GLY A 327 -26.21 23.24 0.80
C GLY A 327 -25.57 22.29 1.83
N ILE A 328 -25.21 21.08 1.42
CA ILE A 328 -24.62 20.06 2.30
C ILE A 328 -23.09 20.18 2.25
N ARG A 329 -22.44 20.22 3.42
CA ARG A 329 -20.98 20.23 3.51
C ARG A 329 -20.37 19.01 2.80
N TYR A 330 -19.21 19.21 2.20
CA TYR A 330 -18.56 18.14 1.45
C TYR A 330 -18.28 16.92 2.33
N ARG A 331 -18.71 15.76 1.83
CA ARG A 331 -18.26 14.44 2.26
C ARG A 331 -18.19 13.53 1.04
N ASN A 332 -17.37 12.49 1.09
CA ASN A 332 -17.14 11.67 -0.09
C ASN A 332 -18.35 10.75 -0.42
N PRO A 333 -18.54 10.27 -1.66
CA PRO A 333 -19.69 9.46 -2.04
C PRO A 333 -19.84 8.14 -1.28
N TYR A 334 -18.77 7.63 -0.66
CA TYR A 334 -18.83 6.40 0.14
C TYR A 334 -19.69 6.58 1.40
N GLN A 335 -20.05 7.81 1.76
CA GLN A 335 -21.00 8.07 2.85
C GLN A 335 -22.41 7.58 2.54
N THR A 336 -22.81 7.35 1.27
CA THR A 336 -24.10 6.68 0.98
C THR A 336 -24.14 5.27 1.55
N ARG A 337 -23.02 4.55 1.49
CA ARG A 337 -22.85 3.23 2.09
C ARG A 337 -22.80 3.28 3.62
N HIS A 338 -22.21 4.32 4.20
CA HIS A 338 -22.32 4.54 5.65
C HIS A 338 -23.76 4.84 6.07
N THR A 339 -24.49 5.63 5.28
CA THR A 339 -25.91 5.95 5.50
C THR A 339 -26.76 4.68 5.48
N PHE A 340 -26.57 3.80 4.47
CA PHE A 340 -27.20 2.49 4.41
C PHE A 340 -26.95 1.66 5.68
N ALA A 341 -25.68 1.53 6.07
CA ALA A 341 -25.30 0.72 7.22
C ALA A 341 -25.89 1.26 8.53
N THR A 342 -25.73 2.56 8.79
CA THR A 342 -26.26 3.20 9.99
C THR A 342 -27.78 3.10 10.05
N ARG A 343 -28.49 3.32 8.94
CA ARG A 343 -29.96 3.17 8.86
C ARG A 343 -30.40 1.77 9.28
N HIS A 344 -29.80 0.72 8.73
CA HIS A 344 -30.17 -0.66 9.06
C HIS A 344 -29.77 -1.05 10.49
N ILE A 345 -28.62 -0.56 10.97
CA ILE A 345 -28.22 -0.76 12.38
C ILE A 345 -29.25 -0.13 13.32
N SER A 346 -29.67 1.12 13.07
CA SER A 346 -30.68 1.80 13.88
C SER A 346 -32.05 1.11 13.84
N GLN A 347 -32.34 0.35 12.78
CA GLN A 347 -33.57 -0.46 12.65
C GLN A 347 -33.43 -1.87 13.25
N GLY A 348 -32.30 -2.20 13.88
CA GLY A 348 -32.09 -3.51 14.50
C GLY A 348 -31.85 -4.65 13.52
N ALA A 349 -31.35 -4.36 12.32
CA ALA A 349 -31.06 -5.39 11.33
C ALA A 349 -30.01 -6.39 11.84
N ASN A 350 -30.13 -7.64 11.41
CA ASN A 350 -29.14 -8.67 11.70
C ASN A 350 -27.77 -8.28 11.10
N LEU A 351 -26.74 -8.17 11.95
CA LEU A 351 -25.41 -7.69 11.53
C LEU A 351 -24.69 -8.62 10.55
N PHE A 352 -24.96 -9.94 10.59
CA PHE A 352 -24.40 -10.88 9.63
C PHE A 352 -25.06 -10.71 8.26
N TRP A 353 -26.39 -10.53 8.24
CA TRP A 353 -27.10 -10.19 7.00
C TRP A 353 -26.58 -8.86 6.43
N LEU A 354 -26.48 -7.81 7.24
CA LEU A 354 -25.99 -6.50 6.79
C LEU A 354 -24.54 -6.58 6.28
N ALA A 355 -23.67 -7.33 6.96
CA ALA A 355 -22.32 -7.60 6.48
C ALA A 355 -22.34 -8.31 5.12
N GLY A 356 -23.25 -9.27 4.94
CA GLY A 356 -23.52 -9.95 3.66
C GLY A 356 -23.94 -8.97 2.56
N GLN A 357 -24.96 -8.13 2.80
CA GLN A 357 -25.44 -7.10 1.88
C GLN A 357 -24.34 -6.10 1.49
N MET A 358 -23.44 -5.79 2.42
CA MET A 358 -22.31 -4.91 2.19
C MET A 358 -21.14 -5.64 1.51
N GLY A 359 -21.10 -6.97 1.46
CA GLY A 359 -19.95 -7.72 0.93
C GLY A 359 -18.72 -7.62 1.83
N HIS A 360 -18.93 -7.70 3.14
CA HIS A 360 -17.90 -7.93 4.14
C HIS A 360 -17.78 -9.43 4.42
N LYS A 361 -16.60 -9.89 4.85
CA LYS A 361 -16.40 -11.30 5.23
C LYS A 361 -17.17 -11.66 6.51
N GLY A 362 -17.39 -10.67 7.38
CA GLY A 362 -18.08 -10.81 8.65
C GLY A 362 -18.42 -9.43 9.24
N PRO A 363 -19.06 -9.40 10.42
CA PRO A 363 -19.55 -8.18 11.05
C PRO A 363 -18.45 -7.35 11.74
N GLU A 364 -17.20 -7.82 11.80
CA GLU A 364 -16.10 -7.14 12.51
C GLU A 364 -15.86 -5.72 11.99
N MET A 365 -16.01 -5.54 10.68
CA MET A 365 -15.92 -4.22 10.04
C MET A 365 -17.08 -3.30 10.46
N LEU A 366 -18.25 -3.86 10.77
CA LEU A 366 -19.38 -3.06 11.26
C LEU A 366 -19.11 -2.58 12.69
N PHE A 367 -18.66 -3.47 13.58
CA PHE A 367 -18.30 -3.09 14.95
C PHE A 367 -17.19 -2.03 14.99
N ARG A 368 -16.16 -2.17 14.14
CA ARG A 368 -15.05 -1.21 14.08
C ARG A 368 -15.47 0.20 13.68
N HIS A 369 -16.44 0.33 12.77
CA HIS A 369 -16.78 1.61 12.15
C HIS A 369 -18.08 2.22 12.64
N TYR A 370 -19.00 1.41 13.17
CA TYR A 370 -20.32 1.87 13.60
C TYR A 370 -20.59 1.51 15.07
N GLY A 371 -19.57 1.14 15.84
CA GLY A 371 -19.69 0.80 17.26
C GLY A 371 -20.38 1.87 18.11
N SER A 372 -20.22 3.16 17.79
CA SER A 372 -20.95 4.25 18.45
C SER A 372 -22.46 4.17 18.22
N TYR A 373 -22.88 3.91 16.98
CA TYR A 373 -24.29 3.77 16.59
C TYR A 373 -24.92 2.46 17.10
N LEU A 374 -24.11 1.44 17.43
CA LEU A 374 -24.58 0.22 18.07
C LEU A 374 -24.86 0.41 19.57
N LYS A 375 -24.10 1.25 20.27
CA LYS A 375 -24.32 1.53 21.71
C LYS A 375 -25.64 2.23 21.98
N GLU A 376 -26.08 3.10 21.06
CA GLU A 376 -27.42 3.72 21.12
C GLU A 376 -28.55 2.69 20.95
N TYR A 377 -28.26 1.55 20.33
CA TYR A 377 -29.24 0.47 20.11
C TYR A 377 -29.28 -0.55 21.26
N ASP A 378 -28.18 -0.81 21.96
CA ASP A 378 -28.13 -1.74 23.12
C ASP A 378 -29.07 -1.32 24.27
N GLY A 379 -29.59 -0.09 24.27
CA GLY A 379 -30.66 0.35 25.18
C GLY A 379 -32.04 -0.28 24.90
N ASN A 380 -32.24 -0.92 23.74
CA ASN A 380 -33.52 -1.51 23.31
C ASN A 380 -33.47 -3.02 23.04
N THR A 381 -32.33 -3.68 23.26
CA THR A 381 -32.28 -5.15 23.31
C THR A 381 -32.70 -5.64 24.69
N GLU A 382 -33.96 -5.42 25.06
CA GLU A 382 -34.57 -6.18 26.15
C GLU A 382 -34.50 -7.66 25.80
N LYS A 383 -33.95 -8.44 26.74
CA LYS A 383 -33.97 -9.91 26.70
C LYS A 383 -35.42 -10.35 26.47
N ARG A 384 -35.74 -10.85 25.28
CA ARG A 384 -37.02 -11.56 25.07
C ARG A 384 -37.16 -12.62 26.17
N PRO A 385 -38.20 -12.56 27.02
CA PRO A 385 -38.42 -13.61 28.01
C PRO A 385 -38.61 -14.93 27.26
N LYS A 386 -37.92 -15.99 27.72
CA LYS A 386 -38.24 -17.35 27.29
C LYS A 386 -39.73 -17.57 27.56
N GLN A 387 -40.52 -17.83 26.52
CA GLN A 387 -41.84 -18.41 26.72
C GLN A 387 -41.63 -19.76 27.39
N VAL A 388 -41.92 -19.81 28.69
CA VAL A 388 -42.06 -21.07 29.40
C VAL A 388 -43.43 -21.62 28.99
N SER A 389 -43.40 -22.66 28.16
CA SER A 389 -44.54 -23.53 27.93
C SER A 389 -44.88 -24.23 29.25
N GLY A 390 -45.77 -23.64 30.04
CA GLY A 390 -46.42 -24.30 31.16
C GLY A 390 -47.60 -25.11 30.64
N GLY A 391 -47.40 -26.42 30.47
CA GLY A 391 -48.50 -27.36 30.39
C GLY A 391 -49.05 -27.63 31.77
N THR A 392 -50.37 -27.56 31.90
CA THR A 392 -51.28 -28.58 32.45
C THR A 392 -52.70 -28.16 32.12
#